data_AF-A0A7C8YPA4-F1
#
_entry.id   AF-A0A7C8YPA4-F1
#
_cell.length_a   1.000
_cell.length_b   1.000
_cell.length_c   1.000
_cell.angle_alpha   90.00
_cell.angle_beta   90.00
_cell.angle_gamma   90.00
#
_symmetry.space_group_name_H-M   'P 1'
#
loop_
_entity.id
_entity.type
_entity.pdbx_description
1 polymer ?
#
loop_
_entity_poly.entity_id
_entity_poly.type
_entity_poly.pdbx_seq_one_letter_code
_entity_poly.pdbx_strand_id
1 'polypeptide(L)'
;ASWGTNKSKSTMVLVDLKQRFADMAANVIVKIISGKKFVVGSEESFEFNEAIRKFMEDIGSFVVGDALPFLRWLDIGGQEKAMKRNFRKLDGILQRWLDEHRQTRSKHDQDFMDVMLDVLDD
;
A
#
# COMPACT_ATOMS: atom_id res chain seq x y z
N ALA A 1 -13.72 -22.61 -54.16
CA ALA A 1 -12.87 -21.91 -53.19
C ALA A 1 -13.17 -22.45 -51.80
N SER A 2 -12.30 -23.31 -51.25
CA SER A 2 -12.44 -23.80 -49.88
C SER A 2 -11.90 -22.75 -48.92
N TRP A 3 -12.75 -22.26 -48.04
CA TRP A 3 -12.36 -21.34 -46.98
C TRP A 3 -11.69 -22.13 -45.86
N GLY A 4 -10.38 -21.95 -45.71
CA GLY A 4 -9.61 -22.51 -44.61
C GLY A 4 -9.93 -21.80 -43.31
N THR A 5 -10.38 -22.54 -42.30
CA THR A 5 -10.53 -22.02 -40.93
C THR A 5 -9.14 -21.91 -40.30
N ASN A 6 -8.59 -20.70 -40.27
CA ASN A 6 -7.36 -20.40 -39.55
C ASN A 6 -7.67 -20.23 -38.05
N LYS A 7 -7.51 -21.29 -37.26
CA LYS A 7 -7.56 -21.20 -35.79
C LYS A 7 -6.24 -20.57 -35.30
N SER A 8 -6.23 -19.25 -35.17
CA SER A 8 -5.21 -18.55 -34.40
C SER A 8 -5.24 -19.06 -32.96
N LYS A 9 -4.15 -19.70 -32.52
CA LYS A 9 -3.94 -20.06 -31.10
C LYS A 9 -3.67 -18.77 -30.33
N SER A 10 -4.73 -18.10 -29.87
CA SER A 10 -4.59 -17.07 -28.84
C SER A 10 -4.17 -17.76 -27.54
N THR A 11 -2.93 -17.55 -27.09
CA THR A 11 -2.49 -17.98 -25.76
C THR A 11 -3.30 -17.22 -24.73
N MET A 12 -4.31 -17.87 -24.15
CA MET A 12 -5.16 -17.29 -23.12
C MET A 12 -4.34 -17.22 -21.82
N VAL A 13 -3.92 -16.02 -21.43
CA VAL A 13 -3.22 -15.81 -20.15
C VAL A 13 -4.27 -15.56 -19.08
N LEU A 14 -4.32 -16.42 -18.07
CA LEU A 14 -5.12 -16.19 -16.88
C LEU A 14 -4.49 -15.06 -16.07
N VAL A 15 -5.27 -14.04 -15.74
CA VAL A 15 -4.84 -12.89 -14.93
C VAL A 15 -5.71 -12.81 -13.69
N ASP A 16 -5.07 -12.71 -12.51
CA ASP A 16 -5.78 -12.42 -11.27
C ASP A 16 -6.15 -10.93 -11.21
N LEU A 17 -7.41 -10.62 -11.53
CA LEU A 17 -7.92 -9.26 -11.51
C LEU A 17 -7.92 -8.65 -10.11
N LYS A 18 -8.12 -9.44 -9.05
CA LYS A 18 -8.13 -8.91 -7.67
C LYS A 18 -6.77 -8.32 -7.32
N GLN A 19 -5.72 -9.07 -7.65
CA GLN A 19 -4.35 -8.60 -7.46
C GLN A 19 -4.07 -7.34 -8.30
N ARG A 20 -4.47 -7.31 -9.58
CA ARG A 20 -4.25 -6.14 -10.45
C ARG A 20 -4.94 -4.88 -9.95
N PHE A 21 -6.17 -5.00 -9.44
CA PHE A 21 -6.89 -3.86 -8.85
C PHE A 21 -6.22 -3.38 -7.56
N ALA A 22 -5.76 -4.29 -6.70
CA ALA A 22 -5.03 -3.94 -5.48
C ALA A 22 -3.72 -3.20 -5.80
N ASP A 23 -2.92 -3.71 -6.75
CA ASP A 23 -1.68 -3.08 -7.20
C ASP A 23 -1.93 -1.67 -7.76
N MET A 24 -3.00 -1.52 -8.56
CA MET A 24 -3.38 -0.22 -9.12
C MET A 24 -3.80 0.78 -8.03
N ALA A 25 -4.62 0.36 -7.08
CA ALA A 25 -5.04 1.19 -5.96
C ALA A 25 -3.84 1.63 -5.11
N ALA A 26 -2.94 0.70 -4.77
CA ALA A 26 -1.71 1.00 -4.06
C ALA A 26 -0.85 2.04 -4.80
N ASN A 27 -0.67 1.86 -6.12
CA ASN A 27 0.10 2.81 -6.94
C ASN A 27 -0.52 4.22 -6.96
N VAL A 28 -1.86 4.32 -7.03
CA VAL A 28 -2.55 5.63 -6.94
C VAL A 28 -2.35 6.28 -5.58
N ILE A 29 -2.51 5.51 -4.49
CA ILE A 29 -2.34 6.00 -3.12
C ILE A 29 -0.91 6.51 -2.90
N VAL A 30 0.10 5.74 -3.31
CA VAL A 30 1.50 6.18 -3.15
C VAL A 30 1.75 7.48 -3.92
N LYS A 31 1.27 7.56 -5.16
CA LYS A 31 1.46 8.77 -5.97
C LYS A 31 0.81 10.00 -5.33
N ILE A 32 -0.35 9.85 -4.68
CA ILE A 32 -0.99 10.94 -3.95
C ILE A 32 -0.16 11.33 -2.72
N ILE A 33 0.32 10.34 -1.97
CA ILE A 33 1.01 10.56 -0.70
C ILE A 33 2.37 11.22 -0.91
N SER A 34 3.19 10.66 -1.82
CA SER A 34 4.61 11.01 -1.92
C SER A 34 5.01 11.56 -3.29
N GLY A 35 4.05 11.85 -4.18
CA GLY A 35 4.33 12.38 -5.53
C GLY A 35 5.07 11.41 -6.46
N LYS A 36 5.63 10.33 -5.91
CA LYS A 36 6.48 9.35 -6.59
C LYS A 36 5.63 8.46 -7.49
N LYS A 37 6.14 8.20 -8.69
CA LYS A 37 5.64 7.10 -9.52
C LYS A 37 6.20 5.81 -8.95
N PHE A 38 5.32 4.93 -8.48
CA PHE A 38 5.74 3.61 -8.02
C PHE A 38 6.32 2.84 -9.20
N VAL A 39 7.63 2.56 -9.16
CA VAL A 39 8.28 1.74 -10.18
C VAL A 39 7.88 0.31 -9.90
N VAL A 40 6.88 -0.18 -10.64
CA VAL A 40 6.38 -1.55 -10.52
C VAL A 40 7.55 -2.52 -10.70
N GLY A 41 7.88 -3.28 -9.65
CA GLY A 41 8.97 -4.26 -9.67
C GLY A 41 10.27 -3.79 -9.04
N SER A 42 10.35 -2.57 -8.49
CA SER A 42 11.46 -2.18 -7.60
C SER A 42 11.37 -2.91 -6.25
N GLU A 43 12.50 -3.06 -5.55
CA GLU A 43 12.54 -3.63 -4.20
C GLU A 43 11.65 -2.85 -3.22
N GLU A 44 11.74 -1.52 -3.24
CA GLU A 44 10.88 -0.63 -2.47
C GLU A 44 9.38 -0.85 -2.78
N SER A 45 9.05 -1.08 -4.07
CA SER A 45 7.67 -1.32 -4.46
C SER A 45 7.12 -2.63 -3.92
N PHE A 46 7.98 -3.65 -3.89
CA PHE A 46 7.65 -4.94 -3.31
C PHE A 46 7.48 -4.84 -1.80
N GLU A 47 8.42 -4.17 -1.11
CA GLU A 47 8.39 -3.98 0.34
C GLU A 47 7.12 -3.23 0.78
N PHE A 48 6.79 -2.13 0.11
CA PHE A 48 5.57 -1.37 0.39
C PHE A 48 4.30 -2.16 0.08
N ASN A 49 4.22 -2.82 -1.08
CA ASN A 49 3.04 -3.62 -1.43
C ASN A 49 2.81 -4.74 -0.42
N GLU A 50 3.87 -5.38 0.08
CA GLU A 50 3.75 -6.37 1.14
C GLU A 50 3.28 -5.74 2.46
N ALA A 51 3.85 -4.59 2.86
CA ALA A 51 3.51 -3.90 4.10
C ALA A 51 2.07 -3.36 4.08
N ILE A 52 1.65 -2.70 3.01
CA ILE A 52 0.30 -2.16 2.87
C ILE A 52 -0.75 -3.26 2.77
N ARG A 53 -0.44 -4.39 2.10
CA ARG A 53 -1.35 -5.55 2.04
C ARG A 53 -1.61 -6.12 3.43
N LYS A 54 -0.55 -6.35 4.21
CA LYS A 54 -0.65 -6.83 5.60
C LYS A 54 -1.40 -5.83 6.48
N PHE A 55 -1.12 -4.55 6.33
CA PHE A 55 -1.82 -3.50 7.06
C PHE A 55 -3.34 -3.49 6.72
N MET A 56 -3.71 -3.60 5.44
CA MET A 56 -5.11 -3.66 5.02
C MET A 56 -5.82 -4.94 5.51
N GLU A 57 -5.11 -6.07 5.57
CA GLU A 57 -5.63 -7.29 6.20
C GLU A 57 -5.92 -7.09 7.69
N ASP A 58 -5.07 -6.33 8.39
CA ASP A 58 -5.23 -6.09 9.83
C ASP A 58 -6.34 -5.07 10.16
N ILE A 59 -6.44 -3.95 9.42
CA ILE A 59 -7.43 -2.89 9.71
C ILE A 59 -8.87 -3.40 9.54
N GLY A 60 -9.10 -4.38 8.67
CA GLY A 60 -10.41 -4.98 8.44
C GLY A 60 -10.81 -6.03 9.49
N SER A 61 -9.90 -6.40 10.40
CA SER A 61 -10.15 -7.44 11.40
C SER A 61 -10.89 -6.88 12.60
N PHE A 62 -11.97 -7.54 13.02
CA PHE A 62 -12.65 -7.25 14.28
C PHE A 62 -11.93 -7.97 15.42
N VAL A 63 -11.32 -7.22 16.36
CA VAL A 63 -10.60 -7.83 17.50
C VAL A 63 -11.52 -7.93 18.72
N VAL A 64 -11.31 -8.93 19.59
CA VAL A 64 -12.13 -9.10 20.81
C VAL A 64 -12.09 -7.86 21.71
N GLY A 65 -10.98 -7.13 21.70
CA GLY A 65 -10.83 -5.86 22.41
C GLY A 65 -11.77 -4.74 21.92
N ASP A 66 -12.26 -4.80 20.68
CA ASP A 66 -13.21 -3.81 20.15
C ASP A 66 -14.62 -4.03 20.73
N ALA A 67 -15.01 -5.29 20.96
CA ALA A 67 -16.28 -5.64 21.61
C ALA A 67 -16.21 -5.52 23.14
N LEU A 68 -15.07 -5.93 23.73
CA LEU A 68 -14.87 -6.00 25.18
C LEU A 68 -13.57 -5.26 25.56
N PRO A 69 -13.62 -3.92 25.72
CA PRO A 69 -12.42 -3.10 25.94
C PRO A 69 -11.58 -3.50 27.15
N PHE A 70 -12.19 -4.05 28.20
CA PHE A 70 -11.50 -4.51 29.41
C PHE A 70 -10.67 -5.79 29.19
N LEU A 71 -10.86 -6.53 28.09
CA LEU A 71 -10.04 -7.70 27.71
C LEU A 71 -8.91 -7.33 26.74
N ARG A 72 -8.78 -6.06 26.35
CA ARG A 72 -7.80 -5.61 25.37
C ARG A 72 -6.35 -5.91 25.76
N TRP A 73 -6.03 -5.84 27.04
CA TRP A 73 -4.68 -6.14 27.56
C TRP A 73 -4.24 -7.58 27.32
N LEU A 74 -5.18 -8.52 27.17
CA LEU A 74 -4.91 -9.92 26.93
C LEU A 74 -4.56 -10.21 25.46
N ASP A 75 -4.94 -9.32 24.53
CA ASP A 75 -4.76 -9.48 23.08
C ASP A 75 -5.14 -10.88 22.61
N ILE A 76 -6.39 -11.29 22.88
CA ILE A 76 -6.89 -12.63 22.58
C ILE A 76 -6.80 -12.88 21.07
N GLY A 77 -5.90 -13.79 20.67
CA GLY A 77 -5.61 -14.07 19.26
C GLY A 77 -4.41 -13.32 18.68
N GLY A 78 -3.77 -12.42 19.45
CA GLY A 78 -2.53 -11.73 19.07
C GLY A 78 -2.68 -10.70 17.95
N GLN A 79 -3.93 -10.34 17.61
CA GLN A 79 -4.26 -9.51 16.45
C GLN A 79 -3.77 -8.07 16.64
N GLU A 80 -3.91 -7.48 17.83
CA GLU A 80 -3.43 -6.12 18.06
C GLU A 80 -1.91 -6.04 17.98
N LYS A 81 -1.21 -7.04 18.51
CA LYS A 81 0.24 -7.11 18.42
C LYS A 81 0.73 -7.34 16.99
N ALA A 82 0.03 -8.16 16.21
CA ALA A 82 0.31 -8.36 14.79
C ALA A 82 0.11 -7.04 14.01
N MET A 83 -1.01 -6.35 14.23
CA MET A 83 -1.31 -5.06 13.62
C MET A 83 -0.25 -4.01 13.94
N LYS A 84 0.15 -3.88 15.21
CA LYS A 84 1.24 -2.96 15.60
C LYS A 84 2.56 -3.29 14.90
N ARG A 85 2.89 -4.57 14.73
CA ARG A 85 4.11 -5.00 14.03
C ARG A 85 4.06 -4.67 12.55
N ASN A 86 2.93 -4.88 11.89
CA ASN A 86 2.77 -4.59 10.47
C ASN A 86 2.72 -3.08 10.22
N PHE A 87 2.03 -2.32 11.08
CA PHE A 87 2.04 -0.87 11.06
C PHE A 87 3.45 -0.29 11.18
N ARG A 88 4.30 -0.80 12.08
CA ARG A 88 5.70 -0.33 12.20
C ARG A 88 6.52 -0.47 10.92
N LYS A 89 6.24 -1.49 10.10
CA LYS A 89 6.91 -1.64 8.80
C LYS A 89 6.47 -0.54 7.83
N LEU A 90 5.16 -0.33 7.74
CA LEU A 90 4.59 0.70 6.88
C LEU A 90 5.05 2.11 7.31
N ASP A 91 5.00 2.38 8.63
CA ASP A 91 5.45 3.62 9.25
C ASP A 91 6.93 3.92 8.93
N GLY A 92 7.81 2.91 9.01
CA GLY A 92 9.20 3.05 8.62
C GLY A 92 9.41 3.43 7.15
N ILE A 93 8.61 2.85 6.23
CA ILE A 93 8.67 3.20 4.81
C ILE A 93 8.22 4.65 4.58
N LEU A 94 7.09 5.04 5.19
CA LEU A 94 6.56 6.40 5.09
C LEU A 94 7.52 7.43 5.70
N GLN A 95 8.17 7.09 6.81
CA GLN A 95 9.17 7.95 7.44
C GLN A 95 10.37 8.19 6.50
N ARG A 96 10.86 7.15 5.80
CA ARG A 96 11.92 7.32 4.79
C ARG A 96 11.49 8.27 3.67
N TRP A 97 10.27 8.14 3.15
CA TRP A 97 9.75 9.05 2.13
C TRP A 97 9.60 10.48 2.63
N LEU A 98 9.19 10.65 3.89
CA LEU A 98 9.07 11.96 4.51
C LEU A 98 10.44 12.64 4.68
N ASP A 99 11.44 11.89 5.13
CA ASP A 99 12.80 12.39 5.31
C ASP A 99 13.47 12.74 3.97
N GLU A 100 13.16 11.99 2.90
CA GLU A 100 13.53 12.35 1.53
C GLU A 100 12.85 13.65 1.09
N HIS A 101 11.53 13.79 1.29
CA HIS A 101 10.79 15.01 0.93
C HIS A 101 11.30 16.26 1.64
N ARG A 102 11.66 16.15 2.92
CA ARG A 102 12.28 17.25 3.67
C ARG A 102 13.59 17.73 3.05
N GLN A 103 14.36 16.85 2.43
CA GLN A 103 15.65 17.18 1.81
C GLN A 103 15.51 17.67 0.36
N THR A 104 14.54 17.15 -0.40
CA THR A 104 14.38 17.43 -1.83
C THR A 104 13.24 18.41 -2.13
N ARG A 105 12.72 19.08 -1.10
CA ARG A 105 11.54 19.94 -1.18
C ARG A 105 11.65 20.96 -2.31
N SER A 106 10.74 20.88 -3.28
CA SER A 106 10.64 21.83 -4.39
C SER A 106 9.23 22.42 -4.40
N LYS A 107 9.11 23.75 -4.53
CA LYS A 107 7.79 24.43 -4.49
C LYS A 107 6.91 24.18 -5.72
N HIS A 108 7.38 23.41 -6.70
CA HIS A 108 6.74 23.32 -8.02
C HIS A 108 5.88 22.07 -8.22
N ASP A 109 6.01 21.04 -7.37
CA ASP A 109 5.27 19.79 -7.50
C ASP A 109 4.90 19.31 -6.08
N GLN A 110 3.89 19.93 -5.48
CA GLN A 110 3.44 19.62 -4.12
C GLN A 110 2.63 18.32 -4.08
N ASP A 111 2.99 17.44 -3.17
CA ASP A 111 2.18 16.28 -2.80
C ASP A 111 1.56 16.39 -1.40
N PHE A 112 0.92 15.31 -0.94
CA PHE A 112 0.31 15.31 0.38
C PHE A 112 1.31 15.49 1.53
N MET A 113 2.51 14.90 1.45
CA MET A 113 3.56 15.10 2.45
C MET A 113 4.03 16.55 2.49
N ASP A 114 4.17 17.21 1.33
CA ASP A 114 4.53 18.63 1.26
C ASP A 114 3.50 19.52 1.94
N VAL A 115 2.21 19.27 1.67
CA VAL A 115 1.10 20.01 2.29
C VAL A 115 1.06 19.79 3.80
N MET A 116 1.28 18.55 4.27
CA MET A 116 1.33 18.25 5.70
C MET A 116 2.52 18.92 6.40
N LEU A 117 3.67 19.01 5.74
CA LEU A 117 4.82 19.76 6.26
C LEU A 117 4.54 21.27 6.31
N ASP A 118 3.92 21.85 5.27
CA ASP A 118 3.56 23.28 5.26
C ASP A 118 2.62 23.64 6.42
N VAL A 119 1.63 22.80 6.72
CA VAL A 119 0.68 23.02 7.83
C VAL A 119 1.33 22.92 9.22
N LEU A 120 2.41 22.14 9.37
CA LEU A 120 3.08 21.94 10.65
C LEU A 120 4.22 22.93 10.90
N ASP A 121 4.77 23.52 9.84
CA ASP A 121 5.81 24.56 9.93
C ASP A 121 5.21 25.97 10.19
N ASP A 122 3.89 26.13 10.07
CA ASP A 122 3.08 27.32 10.45
C ASP A 122 2.70 27.34 11.94
#